data_AF-A0A370WRS5-F1
#
_entry.id   AF-A0A370WRS5-F1
#
_cell.length_a   1.000
_cell.length_b   1.000
_cell.length_c   1.000
_cell.angle_alpha   90.00
_cell.angle_beta   90.00
_cell.angle_gamma   90.00
#
_symmetry.space_group_name_H-M   'P 1'
#
loop_
_entity.id
_entity.type
_entity.pdbx_description
1 polymer ?
#
loop_
_entity_poly.entity_id
_entity_poly.type
_entity_poly.pdbx_seq_one_letter_code
_entity_poly.pdbx_strand_id
1 'polypeptide(L)'
;MVSTMSLGDKPIGRRIRDYTMRIATLLITALVVSAPATSFGCDLIPLTITKSTATWGKLTVTLGDADTVDHPSAWSGPVTISLEGQPVCTVSESVSIVQEPVLLGKNTLFVSTYSGSQRQIYALDIHTCRVVWKSPVYFADPSYAHGMWMMGSRPLLLDKACRPTDRSH
;
A
#
# COMPACT_ATOMS: atom_id res chain seq x y z
N MET A 1 -53.60 -21.47 -50.25
CA MET A 1 -53.29 -22.15 -51.52
C MET A 1 -53.52 -21.15 -52.64
N VAL A 2 -52.67 -21.19 -53.68
CA VAL A 2 -52.72 -20.37 -54.93
C VAL A 2 -52.25 -18.92 -54.74
N SER A 3 -51.38 -18.31 -55.52
CA SER A 3 -50.37 -18.75 -56.48
C SER A 3 -49.41 -17.58 -56.69
N THR A 4 -48.15 -17.92 -56.95
CA THR A 4 -47.10 -17.06 -57.50
C THR A 4 -47.49 -16.40 -58.82
N MET A 5 -47.12 -15.13 -59.02
CA MET A 5 -46.84 -14.60 -60.35
C MET A 5 -45.56 -13.75 -60.32
N SER A 6 -44.75 -13.98 -61.35
CA SER A 6 -43.39 -13.53 -61.57
C SER A 6 -43.33 -12.60 -62.79
N LEU A 7 -42.19 -11.94 -62.93
CA LEU A 7 -41.60 -11.26 -64.10
C LEU A 7 -42.07 -9.84 -64.48
N GLY A 8 -41.12 -8.92 -64.34
CA GLY A 8 -40.97 -7.71 -65.15
C GLY A 8 -39.50 -7.31 -65.19
N ASP A 9 -38.87 -7.41 -66.37
CA ASP A 9 -37.44 -7.28 -66.66
C ASP A 9 -37.12 -5.91 -67.32
N LYS A 10 -36.02 -5.26 -66.86
CA LYS A 10 -35.18 -4.20 -67.51
C LYS A 10 -35.82 -2.86 -67.99
N PRO A 11 -35.05 -1.75 -68.22
CA PRO A 11 -33.62 -1.69 -68.53
C PRO A 11 -32.75 -0.62 -67.80
N ILE A 12 -31.46 -0.84 -68.03
CA ILE A 12 -30.26 -0.05 -67.79
C ILE A 12 -30.38 1.40 -68.27
N GLY A 13 -29.98 2.36 -67.42
CA GLY A 13 -29.82 3.77 -67.80
C GLY A 13 -28.80 4.50 -66.93
N ARG A 14 -27.57 4.65 -67.45
CA ARG A 14 -26.50 5.50 -66.91
C ARG A 14 -26.99 6.92 -66.63
N ARG A 15 -26.62 7.48 -65.48
CA ARG A 15 -26.01 8.83 -65.43
C ARG A 15 -25.23 9.00 -64.14
N ILE A 16 -23.92 9.04 -64.33
CA ILE A 16 -22.91 9.52 -63.41
C ILE A 16 -23.31 10.95 -63.00
N ARG A 17 -23.47 11.18 -61.71
CA ARG A 17 -23.39 12.52 -61.12
C ARG A 17 -22.32 12.46 -60.05
N ASP A 18 -21.14 12.88 -60.47
CA ASP A 18 -20.02 13.20 -59.61
C ASP A 18 -20.46 14.24 -58.58
N TYR A 19 -20.69 13.79 -57.35
CA TYR A 19 -20.71 14.68 -56.20
C TYR A 19 -19.37 14.55 -55.51
N THR A 20 -18.47 15.47 -55.88
CA THR A 20 -17.20 15.73 -55.21
C THR A 20 -17.49 16.29 -53.83
N MET A 21 -17.91 15.43 -52.90
CA MET A 21 -18.07 15.80 -51.50
C MET A 21 -16.69 15.74 -50.85
N ARG A 22 -16.06 16.90 -50.72
CA ARG A 22 -14.84 17.09 -49.92
C ARG A 22 -15.19 16.76 -48.46
N ILE A 23 -14.95 15.52 -48.05
CA ILE A 23 -15.03 15.09 -46.66
C ILE A 23 -13.83 15.72 -45.95
N ALA A 24 -14.08 16.83 -45.25
CA ALA A 24 -13.13 17.42 -44.33
C ALA A 24 -13.05 16.50 -43.10
N THR A 25 -12.07 15.61 -43.10
CA THR A 25 -11.77 14.70 -41.99
C THR A 25 -11.21 15.52 -40.83
N LEU A 26 -12.06 15.88 -39.87
CA LEU A 26 -11.65 16.43 -38.57
C LEU A 26 -10.93 15.32 -37.78
N LEU A 27 -9.60 15.35 -37.79
CA LEU A 27 -8.74 14.57 -36.89
C LEU A 27 -8.89 15.12 -35.47
N ILE A 28 -9.74 14.50 -34.65
CA ILE A 28 -9.78 14.73 -33.21
C ILE A 28 -8.66 13.90 -32.59
N THR A 29 -7.50 14.51 -32.37
CA THR A 29 -6.42 13.95 -31.55
C THR A 29 -6.85 13.98 -30.09
N ALA A 30 -7.43 12.89 -29.60
CA ALA A 30 -7.67 12.71 -28.18
C ALA A 30 -6.33 12.56 -27.44
N LEU A 31 -5.85 13.63 -26.80
CA LEU A 31 -4.78 13.53 -25.81
C LEU A 31 -5.30 12.73 -24.62
N VAL A 32 -4.95 11.44 -24.56
CA VAL A 32 -5.10 10.65 -23.35
C VAL A 32 -3.99 11.12 -22.41
N VAL A 33 -4.32 12.06 -21.52
CA VAL A 33 -3.46 12.42 -20.40
C VAL A 33 -3.48 11.26 -19.41
N SER A 34 -2.49 10.39 -19.49
CA SER A 34 -2.21 9.41 -18.44
C SER A 34 -1.79 10.18 -17.19
N ALA A 35 -2.73 10.37 -16.25
CA ALA A 35 -2.41 10.89 -14.93
C ALA A 35 -1.45 9.89 -14.26
N PRO A 36 -0.32 10.34 -13.67
CA PRO A 36 0.50 9.45 -12.87
C PRO A 36 -0.37 8.94 -11.72
N ALA A 37 -0.38 7.63 -11.51
CA ALA A 37 -0.88 7.07 -10.27
C ALA A 37 -0.09 7.73 -9.14
N THR A 38 -0.74 8.58 -8.36
CA THR A 38 -0.14 9.17 -7.17
C THR A 38 0.11 8.03 -6.20
N SER A 39 1.34 7.51 -6.15
CA SER A 39 1.74 6.70 -5.02
C SER A 39 1.64 7.58 -3.78
N PHE A 40 0.91 7.11 -2.77
CA PHE A 40 1.07 7.63 -1.42
C PHE A 40 2.57 7.49 -1.09
N GLY A 41 3.20 8.56 -0.61
CA GLY A 41 4.58 8.90 -0.96
C GLY A 41 5.67 7.88 -0.60
N CYS A 42 5.37 6.88 0.24
CA CYS A 42 6.30 5.87 0.70
C CYS A 42 5.76 4.46 0.44
N ASP A 43 6.62 3.60 -0.13
CA ASP A 43 6.37 2.16 -0.19
C ASP A 43 6.73 1.52 1.15
N LEU A 44 5.72 0.95 1.80
CA LEU A 44 5.90 0.14 3.00
C LEU A 44 6.09 -1.33 2.62
N ILE A 45 7.01 -2.01 3.29
CA ILE A 45 7.33 -3.41 3.07
C ILE A 45 6.90 -4.19 4.32
N PRO A 46 5.92 -5.10 4.24
CA PRO A 46 5.60 -5.97 5.36
C PRO A 46 6.74 -6.94 5.61
N LEU A 47 7.23 -6.97 6.85
CA LEU A 47 8.28 -7.89 7.26
C LEU A 47 7.65 -9.21 7.68
N THR A 48 8.16 -10.31 7.11
CA THR A 48 7.80 -11.65 7.56
C THR A 48 8.52 -11.96 8.88
N ILE A 49 7.74 -12.23 9.92
CA ILE A 49 8.27 -12.60 11.23
C ILE A 49 8.33 -14.12 11.32
N THR A 50 9.50 -14.66 11.65
CA THR A 50 9.69 -16.07 11.96
C THR A 50 10.00 -16.19 13.44
N LYS A 51 9.08 -16.79 14.21
CA LYS A 51 9.09 -16.81 15.68
C LYS A 51 9.07 -15.40 16.25
N SER A 52 10.22 -14.82 16.55
CA SER A 52 10.36 -13.46 17.11
C SER A 52 11.27 -12.56 16.29
N THR A 53 11.71 -13.01 15.12
CA THR A 53 12.72 -12.31 14.32
C THR A 53 12.20 -12.05 12.92
N ALA A 54 12.42 -10.82 12.45
CA ALA A 54 12.24 -10.44 11.05
C ALA A 54 13.59 -10.03 10.46
N THR A 55 13.82 -10.39 9.19
CA THR A 55 15.04 -10.02 8.46
C THR A 55 14.68 -9.39 7.12
N TRP A 56 15.41 -8.33 6.74
CA TRP A 56 15.28 -7.69 5.43
C TRP A 56 16.63 -7.13 4.97
N GLY A 57 17.25 -7.78 3.98
CA GLY A 57 18.59 -7.43 3.54
C GLY A 57 19.60 -7.52 4.70
N LYS A 58 20.11 -6.37 5.15
CA LYS A 58 21.09 -6.24 6.25
C LYS A 58 20.45 -5.93 7.61
N LEU A 59 19.13 -5.74 7.65
CA LEU A 59 18.36 -5.42 8.84
C LEU A 59 17.87 -6.71 9.50
N THR A 60 18.09 -6.81 10.81
CA THR A 60 17.47 -7.81 11.68
C THR A 60 16.72 -7.09 12.79
N VAL A 61 15.46 -7.47 12.98
CA VAL A 61 14.59 -6.98 14.06
C VAL A 61 14.19 -8.16 14.92
N THR A 62 14.41 -8.08 16.24
CA THR A 62 13.88 -9.05 17.21
C THR A 62 12.83 -8.38 18.07
N LEU A 63 11.67 -9.01 18.22
CA LEU A 63 10.48 -8.41 18.86
C LEU A 63 10.33 -8.78 20.35
N GLY A 64 11.16 -9.69 20.85
CA GLY A 64 11.09 -10.21 22.22
C GLY A 64 10.38 -11.56 22.31
N ASP A 65 9.74 -11.81 23.44
CA ASP A 65 9.10 -13.10 23.75
C ASP A 65 7.72 -13.17 23.11
N ALA A 66 7.51 -14.21 22.31
CA ALA A 66 6.22 -14.49 21.69
C ALA A 66 5.15 -14.90 22.71
N ASP A 67 3.90 -14.51 22.45
CA ASP A 67 2.72 -14.94 23.21
C ASP A 67 2.48 -16.46 23.10
N THR A 68 2.74 -17.05 21.94
CA THR A 68 2.68 -18.51 21.71
C THR A 68 3.85 -18.99 20.85
N VAL A 69 4.20 -20.27 20.97
CA VAL A 69 5.36 -20.85 20.28
C VAL A 69 5.09 -21.12 18.80
N ASP A 70 3.91 -21.65 18.48
CA ASP A 70 3.62 -22.18 17.14
C ASP A 70 3.09 -21.11 16.18
N HIS A 71 2.26 -20.19 16.68
CA HIS A 71 1.60 -19.15 15.88
C HIS A 71 1.57 -17.82 16.65
N PRO A 72 2.74 -17.18 16.82
CA PRO A 72 2.83 -15.94 17.57
C PRO A 72 1.99 -14.84 16.91
N SER A 73 1.21 -14.13 17.71
CA SER A 73 0.40 -12.98 17.27
C SER A 73 0.83 -11.68 17.94
N ALA A 74 1.56 -11.80 19.05
CA ALA A 74 2.09 -10.69 19.80
C ALA A 74 3.45 -11.04 20.43
N TRP A 75 4.27 -10.01 20.66
CA TRP A 75 5.58 -10.14 21.28
C TRP A 75 5.74 -9.14 22.41
N SER A 76 6.08 -9.65 23.59
CA SER A 76 6.47 -8.84 24.72
C SER A 76 7.94 -8.46 24.54
N GLY A 77 8.19 -7.17 24.33
CA GLY A 77 9.51 -6.60 24.04
C GLY A 77 10.60 -6.95 25.07
N PRO A 78 11.83 -6.47 24.84
CA PRO A 78 12.12 -5.28 24.05
C PRO A 78 12.32 -5.56 22.56
N VAL A 79 11.97 -4.58 21.72
CA VAL A 79 12.36 -4.59 20.31
C VAL A 79 13.84 -4.24 20.21
N THR A 80 14.62 -5.06 19.51
CA THR A 80 16.02 -4.79 19.18
C THR A 80 16.21 -4.72 17.68
N ILE A 81 17.10 -3.83 17.24
CA ILE A 81 17.41 -3.60 15.84
C ILE A 81 18.91 -3.77 15.64
N SER A 82 19.28 -4.57 14.65
CA SER A 82 20.65 -4.78 14.20
C SER A 82 20.73 -4.46 12.72
N LEU A 83 21.70 -3.62 12.35
CA LEU A 83 22.05 -3.32 10.98
C LEU A 83 23.52 -3.67 10.79
N GLU A 84 23.85 -4.40 9.71
CA GLU A 84 25.22 -4.87 9.46
C GLU A 84 26.28 -3.78 9.71
N GLY A 85 27.28 -4.10 10.55
CA GLY A 85 28.38 -3.20 10.91
C GLY A 85 28.04 -2.18 12.01
N GLN A 86 26.80 -2.13 12.50
CA GLN A 86 26.40 -1.28 13.63
C GLN A 86 26.17 -2.11 14.90
N PRO A 87 26.39 -1.53 16.10
CA PRO A 87 25.95 -2.14 17.35
C PRO A 87 24.43 -2.36 17.35
N VAL A 88 24.00 -3.47 17.93
CA VAL A 88 22.57 -3.70 18.20
C VAL A 88 22.08 -2.59 19.14
N CYS A 89 20.93 -1.98 18.80
CA CYS A 89 20.26 -1.04 19.68
C CYS A 89 18.92 -1.59 20.16
N THR A 90 18.47 -1.09 21.31
CA THR A 90 17.22 -1.49 21.96
C THR A 90 16.26 -0.31 21.95
N VAL A 91 15.01 -0.57 21.55
CA VAL A 91 13.93 0.43 21.53
C VAL A 91 13.41 0.65 22.95
N SER A 92 12.91 1.85 23.23
CA SER A 92 12.30 2.23 24.52
C SER A 92 11.26 1.21 25.00
N GLU A 93 11.22 0.97 26.31
CA GLU A 93 10.22 0.12 26.99
C GLU A 93 8.77 0.54 26.76
N SER A 94 8.52 1.76 26.31
CA SER A 94 7.17 2.23 25.91
C SER A 94 6.57 1.44 24.74
N VAL A 95 7.41 0.71 23.99
CA VAL A 95 7.00 -0.25 22.96
C VAL A 95 7.05 -1.65 23.56
N SER A 96 6.03 -2.01 24.34
CA SER A 96 6.08 -3.18 25.22
C SER A 96 5.43 -4.45 24.67
N ILE A 97 4.30 -4.37 23.97
CA ILE A 97 3.63 -5.53 23.35
C ILE A 97 3.40 -5.22 21.88
N VAL A 98 4.21 -5.80 21.00
CA VAL A 98 4.14 -5.59 19.55
C VAL A 98 3.20 -6.62 18.92
N GLN A 99 2.43 -6.21 17.91
CA GLN A 99 1.56 -7.09 17.11
C GLN A 99 1.88 -6.95 15.61
N GLU A 100 1.51 -7.95 14.82
CA GLU A 100 1.53 -7.85 13.36
C GLU A 100 0.49 -6.82 12.85
N PRO A 101 0.71 -6.20 11.67
CA PRO A 101 1.91 -6.31 10.84
C PRO A 101 3.07 -5.46 11.39
N VAL A 102 4.30 -5.86 11.10
CA VAL A 102 5.49 -5.03 11.26
C VAL A 102 5.93 -4.57 9.88
N LEU A 103 6.00 -3.25 9.66
CA LEU A 103 6.25 -2.68 8.33
C LEU A 103 7.56 -1.90 8.31
N LEU A 104 8.33 -2.04 7.24
CA LEU A 104 9.53 -1.27 6.98
C LEU A 104 9.25 -0.21 5.91
N GLY A 105 9.47 1.05 6.26
CA GLY A 105 9.73 2.12 5.32
C GLY A 105 11.22 2.43 5.25
N LYS A 106 11.62 3.28 4.29
CA LYS A 106 13.01 3.66 3.96
C LYS A 106 14.05 3.51 5.11
N ASN A 107 13.88 4.25 6.20
CA ASN A 107 14.73 4.18 7.39
C ASN A 107 13.91 4.08 8.68
N THR A 108 12.67 3.63 8.56
CA THR A 108 11.68 3.70 9.63
C THR A 108 10.99 2.36 9.76
N LEU A 109 11.12 1.73 10.93
CA LEU A 109 10.37 0.56 11.29
C LEU A 109 9.07 1.01 11.95
N PHE A 110 7.95 0.57 11.41
CA PHE A 110 6.64 0.82 11.99
C PHE A 110 6.18 -0.45 12.71
N VAL A 111 5.80 -0.29 13.98
CA VAL A 111 5.27 -1.36 14.82
C VAL A 111 3.98 -0.91 15.45
N SER A 112 3.01 -1.80 15.59
CA SER A 112 1.85 -1.52 16.43
C SER A 112 2.00 -2.17 17.79
N THR A 113 1.56 -1.46 18.82
CA THR A 113 1.39 -2.03 20.16
C THR A 113 -0.04 -2.00 20.61
N TYR A 114 -0.39 -2.82 21.60
CA TYR A 114 -1.69 -2.76 22.25
C TYR A 114 -1.61 -2.85 23.78
N SER A 115 -2.63 -2.33 24.44
CA SER A 115 -2.91 -2.50 25.87
C SER A 115 -4.43 -2.61 26.05
N GLY A 116 -4.91 -3.80 26.40
CA GLY A 116 -6.34 -4.11 26.32
C GLY A 116 -6.86 -3.93 24.88
N SER A 117 -7.85 -3.06 24.69
CA SER A 117 -8.39 -2.72 23.37
C SER A 117 -7.70 -1.52 22.71
N GLN A 118 -6.83 -0.81 23.44
CA GLN A 118 -6.16 0.38 22.92
C GLN A 118 -4.93 -0.02 22.11
N ARG A 119 -4.78 0.59 20.94
CA ARG A 119 -3.67 0.36 20.02
C ARG A 119 -3.01 1.65 19.62
N GLN A 120 -1.71 1.57 19.36
CA GLN A 120 -0.91 2.67 18.84
C GLN A 120 0.08 2.14 17.81
N ILE A 121 0.46 2.99 16.87
CA ILE A 121 1.58 2.73 15.95
C ILE A 121 2.75 3.60 16.39
N TYR A 122 3.94 3.00 16.42
CA TYR A 122 5.19 3.69 16.64
C TYR A 122 6.01 3.64 15.36
N ALA A 123 6.59 4.78 14.99
CA ALA A 123 7.62 4.89 13.97
C ALA A 123 8.98 4.95 14.66
N LEU A 124 9.86 4.02 14.33
CA LEU A 124 11.15 3.82 14.95
C LEU A 124 12.25 4.09 13.92
N ASP A 125 13.21 4.95 14.26
CA ASP A 125 14.40 5.10 13.42
C ASP A 125 15.32 3.89 13.58
N ILE A 126 15.62 3.20 12.48
CA ILE A 126 16.34 1.91 12.50
C ILE A 126 17.82 2.04 12.84
N HIS A 127 18.39 3.25 12.79
CA HIS A 127 19.80 3.49 13.10
C HIS A 127 20.01 3.89 14.56
N THR A 128 18.99 4.50 15.17
CA THR A 128 19.07 5.05 16.53
C THR A 128 18.17 4.34 17.54
N CYS A 129 17.29 3.44 17.09
CA CYS A 129 16.23 2.80 17.89
C CYS A 129 15.28 3.78 18.61
N ARG A 130 15.26 5.05 18.17
CA ARG A 130 14.41 6.07 18.78
C ARG A 130 13.01 6.02 18.18
N VAL A 131 12.02 6.18 19.04
CA VAL A 131 10.67 6.55 18.62
C VAL A 131 10.74 7.95 18.02
N VAL A 132 10.47 8.07 16.73
CA VAL A 132 10.45 9.35 16.00
C VAL A 132 9.02 9.89 15.82
N TRP A 133 8.03 9.03 15.97
CA TRP A 133 6.61 9.40 15.96
C TRP A 133 5.75 8.32 16.61
N LYS A 134 4.58 8.71 17.11
CA LYS A 134 3.60 7.84 17.72
C LYS A 134 2.20 8.26 17.30
N SER A 135 1.33 7.32 16.95
CA SER A 135 -0.06 7.60 16.56
C SER A 135 -0.93 7.99 17.77
N PRO A 136 -2.07 8.67 17.53
CA PRO A 136 -3.17 8.66 18.49
C PRO A 136 -3.60 7.22 18.81
N VAL A 137 -4.25 7.04 19.96
CA VAL A 137 -4.86 5.75 20.31
C VAL A 137 -6.01 5.43 19.36
N TYR A 138 -6.07 4.19 18.89
CA TYR A 138 -7.18 3.63 18.13
C TYR A 138 -7.55 2.25 18.68
N PHE A 139 -8.67 1.67 18.21
CA PHE A 139 -9.26 0.48 18.82
C PHE A 139 -9.44 -0.71 17.87
N ALA A 140 -9.38 -0.47 16.55
CA ALA A 140 -9.47 -1.54 15.56
C ALA A 140 -8.13 -2.26 15.39
N ASP A 141 -8.17 -3.53 14.97
CA ASP A 141 -6.94 -4.26 14.64
C ASP A 141 -6.18 -3.59 13.48
N PRO A 142 -4.85 -3.52 13.57
CA PRO A 142 -4.07 -3.00 12.47
C PRO A 142 -4.15 -3.96 11.28
N SER A 143 -4.24 -3.42 10.08
CA SER A 143 -4.12 -4.22 8.85
C SER A 143 -3.26 -3.50 7.83
N TYR A 144 -2.65 -4.25 6.93
CA TYR A 144 -1.90 -3.70 5.82
C TYR A 144 -2.52 -4.19 4.51
N ALA A 145 -3.04 -3.27 3.72
CA ALA A 145 -3.72 -3.56 2.47
C ALA A 145 -3.45 -2.46 1.44
N HIS A 146 -3.30 -2.84 0.17
CA HIS A 146 -3.10 -1.91 -0.94
C HIS A 146 -1.95 -0.91 -0.73
N GLY A 147 -0.85 -1.34 -0.10
CA GLY A 147 0.29 -0.46 0.18
C GLY A 147 0.14 0.44 1.41
N MET A 148 -1.00 0.36 2.12
CA MET A 148 -1.34 1.26 3.22
C MET A 148 -1.50 0.48 4.53
N TRP A 149 -0.93 1.04 5.61
CA TRP A 149 -1.29 0.61 6.96
C TRP A 149 -2.61 1.26 7.35
N MET A 150 -3.61 0.44 7.66
CA MET A 150 -4.92 0.84 8.13
C MET A 150 -5.01 0.76 9.66
N MET A 151 -5.41 1.88 10.29
CA MET A 151 -5.85 1.99 11.68
C MET A 151 -7.39 1.90 11.70
N GLY A 152 -7.92 0.68 11.53
CA GLY A 152 -9.34 0.48 11.23
C GLY A 152 -9.70 1.00 9.83
N SER A 153 -10.61 1.96 9.72
CA SER A 153 -10.98 2.56 8.43
C SER A 153 -10.08 3.73 8.00
N ARG A 154 -9.12 4.13 8.85
CA ARG A 154 -8.24 5.27 8.61
C ARG A 154 -6.87 4.82 8.10
N PRO A 155 -6.42 5.24 6.91
CA PRO A 155 -5.05 4.96 6.48
C PRO A 155 -4.04 5.81 7.26
N LEU A 156 -2.87 5.24 7.52
CA LEU A 156 -1.69 5.97 7.95
C LEU A 156 -1.11 6.70 6.73
N LEU A 157 -1.18 8.02 6.74
CA LEU A 157 -0.70 8.85 5.64
C LEU A 157 0.78 9.17 5.82
N LEU A 158 1.60 8.76 4.85
CA LEU A 158 3.04 8.96 4.83
C LEU A 158 3.46 9.91 3.70
N ASP A 159 4.49 10.73 3.97
CA ASP A 159 5.16 11.52 2.95
C ASP A 159 6.17 10.67 2.14
N LYS A 160 6.89 11.32 1.21
CA LYS A 160 7.92 10.67 0.38
C LYS A 160 9.15 10.16 1.14
N ALA A 161 9.33 10.62 2.38
CA ALA A 161 10.40 10.18 3.26
C ALA A 161 9.93 9.10 4.24
N CYS A 162 8.73 8.52 4.05
CA CYS A 162 8.11 7.58 4.96
C CYS A 162 7.87 8.18 6.35
N ARG A 163 7.56 9.47 6.43
CA ARG A 163 7.21 10.13 7.69
C ARG A 163 5.70 10.32 7.78
N PRO A 164 5.09 10.00 8.93
CA PRO A 164 3.70 10.32 9.20
C PRO A 164 3.41 11.81 8.94
N THR A 165 2.36 12.06 8.17
CA THR A 165 1.93 13.42 7.81
C THR A 165 0.99 14.04 8.84
N ASP A 166 0.40 13.23 9.72
CA ASP A 166 -0.36 13.71 10.86
C ASP A 166 0.59 14.02 12.03
N ARG A 167 0.44 15.24 12.57
CA ARG A 167 1.13 15.63 13.78
C ARG A 167 0.39 15.04 14.96
N SER A 168 0.78 13.86 15.40
CA SER A 168 0.51 13.40 16.77
C SER A 168 1.77 13.60 17.59
N HIS A 169 1.59 14.31 18.70
CA HIS A 169 2.60 14.65 19.70
C HIS A 169 2.61 13.59 20.80
#